data_AF-A0A2E1GTD4-F1
#
_entry.id   AF-A0A2E1GTD4-F1
#
_cell.length_a   1.000
_cell.length_b   1.000
_cell.length_c   1.000
_cell.angle_alpha   90.00
_cell.angle_beta   90.00
_cell.angle_gamma   90.00
#
_symmetry.space_group_name_H-M   'P 1'
#
loop_
_entity.id
_entity.type
_entity.pdbx_description
1 polymer ?
#
loop_
_entity_poly.entity_id
_entity_poly.type
_entity_poly.pdbx_seq_one_letter_code
_entity_poly.pdbx_strand_id
1 'polypeptide(L)'
;MDNSLIKDKKILITGSNSRFAKALKNTFYGKNIIYTNRKELDILDLRSIDKCLDKNKPTHLIHLASLSRPMIVHEKDISSSIDANIIGTANIVKKCAERDIKLIYFSTNYIYPGTRGDYKEEDALKPINNYAWSKLGGESSVKLYKKSLVLRLCMTEYPFIHDKAFKDAKINFIYREEVIKMLPYLLDEYGIINVGSDITESVFEFAKRTKKDVKPISVKNIKDFPINSSVNIKKLIDILKRKGQSVTNRKNIKVLSKKISKSVLSNNISVSQLEREIVDDMMRFGWDNFGYLDKFESEFAKFHKKKYCLLLPSFKITVFILLSILNFLKKNRVAMSSLSNRFFFETLSELKIKKDLLKINKNDYSVNFNFLKKNINKKTKAIIFGDFFGNILNLDKIKKLCKNKKIMLIEDVSNNLGVKNNNVKSGTYGDITICDFSLGKTITCGEGGALLTNNKKIFSKAKEIRDGKNLLSTTKNFGNLCFRPTNLQAAMIFGQYKRLNDLVLNKKRILERYKKNFLNTDINIKGSNLIVIEIKKMNKSKINSLINNLKKNNIYVKEATETKKYSKKNFIITPSNFDLKDEQIDYISQKIKFFLKIKK
;
A
#
# COMPACT_ATOMS: atom_id res chain seq x y z
N MET A 1 -9.74 6.16 5.43
CA MET A 1 -10.44 7.29 6.07
C MET A 1 -11.19 6.74 7.27
N ASP A 2 -11.59 7.57 8.24
CA ASP A 2 -12.59 7.11 9.22
C ASP A 2 -13.94 7.09 8.51
N ASN A 3 -14.42 5.89 8.16
CA ASN A 3 -15.65 5.75 7.36
C ASN A 3 -16.90 6.14 8.16
N SER A 4 -16.81 6.34 9.47
CA SER A 4 -17.94 6.79 10.31
C SER A 4 -18.43 8.19 9.92
N LEU A 5 -17.53 9.11 9.58
CA LEU A 5 -17.86 10.52 9.30
C LEU A 5 -18.66 10.73 8.00
N ILE A 6 -18.68 9.73 7.11
CA ILE A 6 -19.28 9.80 5.77
C ILE A 6 -20.33 8.71 5.56
N LYS A 7 -20.52 7.80 6.54
CA LYS A 7 -21.35 6.59 6.41
C LYS A 7 -22.75 6.90 5.90
N ASP A 8 -23.35 7.98 6.37
CA ASP A 8 -24.74 8.36 6.09
C ASP A 8 -24.86 9.51 5.06
N LYS A 9 -23.76 9.89 4.42
CA LYS A 9 -23.72 10.99 3.45
C LYS A 9 -23.59 10.47 2.03
N LYS A 10 -24.44 10.98 1.12
CA LYS A 10 -24.28 10.80 -0.32
C LYS A 10 -23.65 12.06 -0.90
N ILE A 11 -22.39 11.96 -1.30
CA ILE A 11 -21.54 13.12 -1.63
C ILE A 11 -21.28 13.14 -3.13
N LEU A 12 -21.71 14.20 -3.81
CA LEU A 12 -21.37 14.47 -5.20
C LEU A 12 -20.21 15.46 -5.28
N ILE A 13 -19.25 15.22 -6.16
CA ILE A 13 -18.03 16.03 -6.31
C ILE A 13 -17.91 16.45 -7.77
N THR A 14 -18.07 17.74 -8.05
CA THR A 14 -17.95 18.28 -9.42
C THR A 14 -16.49 18.48 -9.80
N GLY A 15 -16.16 18.42 -11.09
CA GLY A 15 -14.81 18.77 -11.56
C GLY A 15 -13.79 17.67 -11.28
N SER A 16 -14.18 16.40 -11.50
CA SER A 16 -13.38 15.22 -11.20
C SER A 16 -12.01 15.16 -11.88
N ASN A 17 -11.81 15.97 -12.93
CA ASN A 17 -10.57 16.07 -13.68
C ASN A 17 -9.59 17.09 -13.10
N SER A 18 -10.01 17.90 -12.13
CA SER A 18 -9.15 18.86 -11.44
C SER A 18 -8.01 18.16 -10.70
N ARG A 19 -6.89 18.88 -10.51
CA ARG A 19 -5.72 18.36 -9.80
C ARG A 19 -6.06 17.95 -8.36
N PHE A 20 -6.92 18.73 -7.70
CA PHE A 20 -7.40 18.42 -6.35
C PHE A 20 -8.29 17.17 -6.35
N ALA A 21 -9.27 17.06 -7.26
CA ALA A 21 -10.15 15.89 -7.33
C ALA A 21 -9.38 14.59 -7.63
N LYS A 22 -8.37 14.64 -8.52
CA LYS A 22 -7.49 13.50 -8.79
C LYS A 22 -6.75 13.02 -7.55
N ALA A 23 -6.23 13.94 -6.73
CA ALA A 23 -5.59 13.58 -5.45
C ALA A 23 -6.61 13.10 -4.41
N LEU A 24 -7.80 13.71 -4.38
CA LEU A 24 -8.89 13.38 -3.46
C LEU A 24 -9.39 11.94 -3.69
N LYS A 25 -9.53 11.49 -4.94
CA LYS A 25 -9.93 10.12 -5.32
C LYS A 25 -9.08 9.01 -4.67
N ASN A 26 -7.80 9.28 -4.40
CA ASN A 26 -6.91 8.29 -3.79
C ASN A 26 -7.26 7.97 -2.33
N THR A 27 -8.03 8.83 -1.67
CA THR A 27 -8.30 8.72 -0.22
C THR A 27 -9.76 8.91 0.18
N PHE A 28 -10.56 9.56 -0.67
CA PHE A 28 -11.95 9.91 -0.47
C PHE A 28 -12.81 9.21 -1.54
N TYR A 29 -13.13 7.93 -1.30
CA TYR A 29 -13.86 7.05 -2.21
C TYR A 29 -14.79 6.11 -1.43
N GLY A 30 -15.84 5.61 -2.07
CA GLY A 30 -16.84 4.72 -1.46
C GLY A 30 -18.13 4.67 -2.27
N LYS A 31 -19.04 3.75 -1.94
CA LYS A 31 -20.32 3.56 -2.66
C LYS A 31 -21.19 4.84 -2.71
N ASN A 32 -21.05 5.71 -1.72
CA ASN A 32 -21.82 6.95 -1.59
C ASN A 32 -21.08 8.20 -2.07
N ILE A 33 -19.90 8.07 -2.69
CA ILE A 33 -19.11 9.20 -3.21
C ILE A 33 -19.10 9.16 -4.73
N ILE A 34 -19.62 10.21 -5.36
CA ILE A 34 -19.84 10.30 -6.80
C ILE A 34 -18.99 11.45 -7.34
N TYR A 35 -18.08 11.15 -8.27
CA TYR A 35 -17.26 12.15 -8.93
C TYR A 35 -17.81 12.40 -10.33
N THR A 36 -18.04 13.67 -10.68
CA THR A 36 -18.55 14.04 -12.00
C THR A 36 -17.53 14.87 -12.78
N ASN A 37 -17.36 14.53 -14.06
CA ASN A 37 -16.65 15.34 -15.04
C ASN A 37 -17.64 16.23 -15.81
N ARG A 38 -17.13 17.14 -16.65
CA ARG A 38 -17.96 18.09 -17.41
C ARG A 38 -19.03 17.42 -18.28
N LYS A 39 -18.79 16.22 -18.83
CA LYS A 39 -19.78 15.49 -19.63
C LYS A 39 -20.93 14.94 -18.77
N GLU A 40 -20.66 14.66 -17.50
CA GLU A 40 -21.65 14.10 -16.56
C GLU A 40 -22.42 15.20 -15.80
N LEU A 41 -21.78 16.35 -15.61
CA LEU A 41 -22.35 17.54 -15.01
C LEU A 41 -21.58 18.76 -15.53
N ASP A 42 -22.19 19.49 -16.46
CA ASP A 42 -21.69 20.79 -16.91
C ASP A 42 -22.32 21.88 -16.04
N ILE A 43 -21.49 22.67 -15.36
CA ILE A 43 -21.94 23.69 -14.41
C ILE A 43 -22.57 24.91 -15.09
N LEU A 44 -22.44 25.04 -16.41
CA LEU A 44 -23.05 26.10 -17.20
C LEU A 44 -24.42 25.67 -17.78
N ASP A 45 -24.71 24.37 -17.79
CA ASP A 45 -25.98 23.83 -18.28
C ASP A 45 -26.89 23.40 -17.12
N LEU A 46 -27.93 24.20 -16.85
CA LEU A 46 -28.88 23.94 -15.79
C LEU A 46 -29.58 22.57 -15.91
N ARG A 47 -29.87 22.11 -17.14
CA ARG A 47 -30.52 20.81 -17.37
C ARG A 47 -29.54 19.67 -17.05
N SER A 48 -28.27 19.84 -17.40
CA SER A 48 -27.20 18.89 -17.04
C SER A 48 -27.07 18.75 -15.52
N ILE A 49 -27.09 19.88 -14.80
CA ILE A 49 -27.07 19.88 -13.32
C ILE A 49 -28.31 19.18 -12.77
N ASP A 50 -29.52 19.58 -13.18
CA ASP A 50 -30.78 18.98 -12.71
C ASP A 50 -30.78 17.46 -12.91
N LYS A 51 -30.50 17.00 -14.13
CA LYS A 51 -30.41 15.56 -14.46
C LYS A 51 -29.44 14.81 -13.56
N CYS A 52 -28.28 15.40 -13.28
CA CYS A 52 -27.26 14.77 -12.46
C CYS A 52 -27.66 14.73 -10.99
N LEU A 53 -28.20 15.82 -10.45
CA LEU A 53 -28.65 15.88 -9.05
C LEU A 53 -29.86 14.97 -8.81
N ASP A 54 -30.82 14.92 -9.74
CA ASP A 54 -32.04 14.11 -9.59
C ASP A 54 -31.74 12.60 -9.68
N LYS A 55 -30.83 12.22 -10.58
CA LYS A 55 -30.33 10.84 -10.68
C LYS A 55 -29.63 10.41 -9.39
N ASN A 56 -28.80 11.27 -8.84
CA ASN A 56 -27.90 10.90 -7.76
C ASN A 56 -28.44 11.21 -6.37
N LYS A 57 -29.43 12.10 -6.22
CA LYS A 57 -30.01 12.53 -4.93
C LYS A 57 -28.96 12.74 -3.82
N PRO A 58 -27.89 13.53 -4.04
CA PRO A 58 -26.85 13.69 -3.04
C PRO A 58 -27.34 14.51 -1.85
N THR A 59 -26.83 14.24 -0.66
CA THR A 59 -27.06 15.09 0.53
C THR A 59 -26.02 16.20 0.64
N HIS A 60 -24.85 16.01 0.02
CA HIS A 60 -23.74 16.97 0.01
C HIS A 60 -23.16 17.10 -1.39
N LEU A 61 -22.73 18.31 -1.74
CA LEU A 61 -22.00 18.61 -2.97
C LEU A 61 -20.70 19.33 -2.65
N ILE A 62 -19.57 18.79 -3.11
CA ILE A 62 -18.25 19.43 -3.04
C ILE A 62 -17.93 20.01 -4.41
N HIS A 63 -17.93 21.33 -4.53
CA HIS A 63 -17.78 22.01 -5.80
C HIS A 63 -16.30 22.31 -6.10
N LEU A 64 -15.68 21.45 -6.91
CA LEU A 64 -14.29 21.61 -7.40
C LEU A 64 -14.21 21.97 -8.90
N ALA A 65 -15.34 22.17 -9.56
CA ALA A 65 -15.38 22.59 -10.97
C ALA A 65 -15.17 24.11 -11.03
N SER A 66 -13.90 24.52 -10.90
CA SER A 66 -13.50 25.93 -10.89
C SER A 66 -12.10 26.07 -11.50
N LEU A 67 -11.89 27.14 -12.25
CA LEU A 67 -10.63 27.48 -12.89
C LEU A 67 -9.66 28.15 -11.89
N SER A 68 -8.43 27.66 -11.84
CA SER A 68 -7.40 28.19 -10.92
C SER A 68 -6.01 28.34 -11.52
N ARG A 69 -5.60 27.42 -12.40
CA ARG A 69 -4.30 27.47 -13.08
C ARG A 69 -4.46 27.10 -14.56
N PRO A 70 -3.58 27.60 -15.44
CA PRO A 70 -2.52 28.59 -15.15
C PRO A 70 -3.10 29.99 -14.86
N MET A 71 -2.39 30.80 -14.07
CA MET A 71 -2.90 32.12 -13.62
C MET A 71 -3.17 33.08 -14.78
N ILE A 72 -2.38 32.99 -15.83
CA ILE A 72 -2.47 33.87 -17.00
C ILE A 72 -3.83 33.81 -17.71
N VAL A 73 -4.57 32.70 -17.55
CA VAL A 73 -5.91 32.56 -18.15
C VAL A 73 -6.89 33.59 -17.57
N HIS A 74 -6.74 33.95 -16.28
CA HIS A 74 -7.60 34.95 -15.64
C HIS A 74 -7.37 36.38 -16.13
N GLU A 75 -6.31 36.61 -16.91
CA GLU A 75 -6.03 37.89 -17.57
C GLU A 75 -6.34 37.83 -19.07
N LYS A 76 -6.01 36.71 -19.73
CA LYS A 76 -6.17 36.56 -21.19
C LYS A 76 -7.54 36.07 -21.64
N ASP A 77 -8.25 35.34 -20.78
CA ASP A 77 -9.56 34.75 -21.06
C ASP A 77 -10.44 34.89 -19.81
N ILE A 78 -10.82 36.15 -19.56
CA ILE A 78 -11.65 36.54 -18.43
C ILE A 78 -13.02 35.83 -18.50
N SER A 79 -13.54 35.60 -19.70
CA SER A 79 -14.82 34.90 -19.92
C SER A 79 -14.81 33.51 -19.31
N SER A 80 -13.78 32.70 -19.57
CA SER A 80 -13.65 31.37 -18.94
C SER A 80 -13.61 31.44 -17.41
N SER A 81 -13.01 32.49 -16.84
CA SER A 81 -12.96 32.69 -15.39
C SER A 81 -14.32 33.09 -14.81
N ILE A 82 -15.04 33.99 -15.47
CA ILE A 82 -16.41 34.38 -15.08
C ILE A 82 -17.34 33.18 -15.17
N ASP A 83 -17.32 32.48 -16.30
CA ASP A 83 -18.16 31.32 -16.55
C ASP A 83 -17.92 30.24 -15.49
N ALA A 84 -16.68 29.78 -15.34
CA ALA A 84 -16.39 28.67 -14.43
C ALA A 84 -16.51 29.05 -12.95
N ASN A 85 -16.02 30.22 -12.54
CA ASN A 85 -15.90 30.56 -11.12
C ASN A 85 -17.08 31.35 -10.56
N ILE A 86 -17.81 32.09 -11.40
CA ILE A 86 -18.92 32.93 -10.97
C ILE A 86 -20.25 32.32 -11.42
N ILE A 87 -20.50 32.25 -12.74
CA ILE A 87 -21.79 31.81 -13.28
C ILE A 87 -22.06 30.35 -12.95
N GLY A 88 -21.09 29.48 -13.23
CA GLY A 88 -21.19 28.05 -12.93
C GLY A 88 -21.34 27.76 -11.43
N THR A 89 -20.62 28.50 -10.58
CA THR A 89 -20.79 28.42 -9.13
C THR A 89 -22.21 28.85 -8.73
N ALA A 90 -22.71 29.97 -9.25
CA ALA A 90 -24.05 30.47 -8.94
C ALA A 90 -25.14 29.48 -9.38
N ASN A 91 -24.99 28.85 -10.54
CA ASN A 91 -25.88 27.79 -11.01
C ASN A 91 -25.91 26.61 -10.02
N ILE A 92 -24.75 26.14 -9.56
CA ILE A 92 -24.66 25.07 -8.56
C ILE A 92 -25.31 25.49 -7.24
N VAL A 93 -25.10 26.73 -6.79
CA VAL A 93 -25.73 27.25 -5.57
C VAL A 93 -27.24 27.21 -5.68
N LYS A 94 -27.82 27.72 -6.77
CA LYS A 94 -29.28 27.70 -7.01
C LYS A 94 -29.82 26.27 -6.96
N LYS A 95 -29.19 25.35 -7.70
CA LYS A 95 -29.64 23.95 -7.78
C LYS A 95 -29.47 23.17 -6.49
N CYS A 96 -28.44 23.48 -5.69
CA CYS A 96 -28.30 22.94 -4.34
C CYS A 96 -29.38 23.48 -3.40
N ALA A 97 -29.68 24.78 -3.47
CA ALA A 97 -30.69 25.42 -2.62
C ALA A 97 -32.10 24.89 -2.90
N GLU A 98 -32.47 24.72 -4.18
CA GLU A 98 -33.74 24.12 -4.61
C GLU A 98 -33.99 22.72 -4.03
N ARG A 99 -32.91 21.98 -3.72
CA ARG A 99 -32.95 20.56 -3.29
C ARG A 99 -32.46 20.35 -1.86
N ASP A 100 -32.23 21.42 -1.11
CA ASP A 100 -31.69 21.39 0.25
C ASP A 100 -30.36 20.58 0.37
N ILE A 101 -29.52 20.62 -0.67
CA ILE A 101 -28.24 19.92 -0.74
C ILE A 101 -27.18 20.78 -0.07
N LYS A 102 -26.40 20.22 0.85
CA LYS A 102 -25.31 20.96 1.49
C LYS A 102 -24.17 21.23 0.51
N LEU A 103 -23.72 22.49 0.40
CA LEU A 103 -22.67 22.89 -0.54
C LEU A 103 -21.33 23.16 0.15
N ILE A 104 -20.23 22.60 -0.35
CA ILE A 104 -18.86 22.92 0.07
C ILE A 104 -18.12 23.53 -1.12
N TYR A 105 -17.66 24.77 -0.98
CA TYR A 105 -16.97 25.56 -2.00
C TYR A 105 -15.52 25.85 -1.62
N PHE A 106 -14.63 25.83 -2.61
CA PHE A 106 -13.20 26.04 -2.45
C PHE A 106 -12.83 27.42 -2.97
N SER A 107 -12.51 28.34 -2.06
CA SER A 107 -12.01 29.69 -2.32
C SER A 107 -10.48 29.76 -2.09
N THR A 108 -9.92 30.96 -2.00
CA THR A 108 -8.46 31.19 -1.88
C THR A 108 -8.15 32.27 -0.85
N ASN A 109 -6.99 32.20 -0.20
CA ASN A 109 -6.50 33.25 0.68
C ASN A 109 -6.13 34.55 -0.06
N TYR A 110 -5.94 34.52 -1.38
CA TYR A 110 -5.59 35.72 -2.17
C TYR A 110 -6.72 36.75 -2.31
N ILE A 111 -7.91 36.47 -1.77
CA ILE A 111 -9.00 37.46 -1.69
C ILE A 111 -8.75 38.52 -0.60
N TYR A 112 -7.86 38.22 0.36
CA TYR A 112 -7.44 39.16 1.37
C TYR A 112 -6.42 40.16 0.81
N PRO A 113 -6.32 41.37 1.38
CA PRO A 113 -5.36 42.39 0.92
C PRO A 113 -3.90 41.92 0.88
N GLY A 114 -3.53 40.96 1.73
CA GLY A 114 -2.18 40.38 1.70
C GLY A 114 -1.06 41.30 2.19
N THR A 115 -1.37 42.27 3.07
CA THR A 115 -0.42 43.26 3.59
C THR A 115 0.04 42.97 5.01
N ARG A 116 -0.85 42.50 5.92
CA ARG A 116 -0.54 42.29 7.34
C ARG A 116 -0.43 40.83 7.79
N GLY A 117 -1.08 39.91 7.09
CA GLY A 117 -1.23 38.51 7.51
C GLY A 117 -2.17 38.33 8.71
N ASP A 118 -2.25 37.08 9.19
CA ASP A 118 -3.18 36.61 10.22
C ASP A 118 -4.64 37.05 9.95
N TYR A 119 -5.07 36.93 8.69
CA TYR A 119 -6.42 37.32 8.29
C TYR A 119 -7.47 36.36 8.86
N LYS A 120 -8.47 36.90 9.53
CA LYS A 120 -9.65 36.18 10.05
C LYS A 120 -10.75 36.12 8.99
N GLU A 121 -11.70 35.21 9.15
CA GLU A 121 -12.79 34.99 8.19
C GLU A 121 -13.68 36.23 7.98
N GLU A 122 -13.81 37.07 8.99
CA GLU A 122 -14.57 38.33 9.01
C GLU A 122 -13.81 39.55 8.49
N ASP A 123 -12.50 39.44 8.25
CA ASP A 123 -11.70 40.57 7.79
C ASP A 123 -12.14 41.07 6.39
N ALA A 124 -11.95 42.37 6.18
CA ALA A 124 -12.23 43.02 4.90
C ALA A 124 -11.42 42.38 3.75
N LEU A 125 -12.09 42.23 2.61
CA LEU A 125 -11.53 41.59 1.42
C LEU A 125 -11.08 42.66 0.43
N LYS A 126 -9.92 42.42 -0.19
CA LYS A 126 -9.39 43.25 -1.27
C LYS A 126 -8.54 42.37 -2.17
N PRO A 127 -9.16 41.63 -3.11
CA PRO A 127 -8.43 40.78 -4.03
C PRO A 127 -7.40 41.57 -4.84
N ILE A 128 -6.23 40.99 -5.07
CA ILE A 128 -5.09 41.65 -5.71
C ILE A 128 -4.88 41.26 -7.18
N ASN A 129 -5.65 40.31 -7.71
CA ASN A 129 -5.60 39.86 -9.09
C ASN A 129 -6.94 39.25 -9.54
N ASN A 130 -7.12 39.05 -10.85
CA ASN A 130 -8.39 38.57 -11.43
C ASN A 130 -8.77 37.15 -10.96
N TYR A 131 -7.80 36.28 -10.70
CA TYR A 131 -8.09 34.96 -10.11
C TYR A 131 -8.78 35.10 -8.75
N ALA A 132 -8.25 35.94 -7.88
CA ALA A 132 -8.82 36.18 -6.57
C ALA A 132 -10.20 36.87 -6.67
N TRP A 133 -10.38 37.83 -7.59
CA TRP A 133 -11.69 38.42 -7.88
C TRP A 133 -12.70 37.39 -8.34
N SER A 134 -12.34 36.49 -9.27
CA SER A 134 -13.25 35.44 -9.75
C SER A 134 -13.67 34.48 -8.63
N LYS A 135 -12.76 34.17 -7.70
CA LYS A 135 -13.06 33.35 -6.52
C LYS A 135 -14.01 34.04 -5.55
N LEU A 136 -13.82 35.35 -5.34
CA LEU A 136 -14.71 36.17 -4.52
C LEU A 136 -16.10 36.31 -5.14
N GLY A 137 -16.20 36.43 -6.48
CA GLY A 137 -17.47 36.41 -7.20
C GLY A 137 -18.26 35.13 -6.95
N GLY A 138 -17.61 33.97 -7.11
CA GLY A 138 -18.22 32.67 -6.75
C GLY A 138 -18.59 32.59 -5.26
N GLU A 139 -17.70 33.02 -4.37
CA GLU A 139 -17.93 33.03 -2.92
C GLU A 139 -19.16 33.86 -2.52
N SER A 140 -19.40 34.98 -3.23
CA SER A 140 -20.56 35.84 -2.99
C SER A 140 -21.87 35.11 -3.23
N SER A 141 -21.96 34.30 -4.30
CA SER A 141 -23.13 33.45 -4.55
C SER A 141 -23.31 32.39 -3.48
N VAL A 142 -22.23 31.71 -3.07
CA VAL A 142 -22.27 30.64 -2.05
C VAL A 142 -22.74 31.17 -0.71
N LYS A 143 -22.29 32.37 -0.31
CA LYS A 143 -22.63 33.00 0.98
C LYS A 143 -24.12 33.30 1.14
N LEU A 144 -24.87 33.48 0.05
CA LEU A 144 -26.32 33.66 0.08
C LEU A 144 -27.03 32.40 0.59
N TYR A 145 -26.49 31.21 0.28
CA TYR A 145 -27.07 29.94 0.70
C TYR A 145 -26.51 29.49 2.05
N LYS A 146 -27.32 29.54 3.10
CA LYS A 146 -26.87 29.28 4.49
C LYS A 146 -26.42 27.85 4.75
N LYS A 147 -26.92 26.87 3.99
CA LYS A 147 -26.48 25.47 4.06
C LYS A 147 -25.21 25.23 3.23
N SER A 148 -24.25 26.15 3.36
CA SER A 148 -22.98 26.10 2.65
C SER A 148 -21.77 26.28 3.57
N LEU A 149 -20.63 25.82 3.08
CA LEU A 149 -19.31 26.02 3.67
C LEU A 149 -18.35 26.51 2.60
N VAL A 150 -17.68 27.64 2.87
CA VAL A 150 -16.59 28.18 2.07
C VAL A 150 -15.27 27.88 2.76
N LEU A 151 -14.37 27.20 2.05
CA LEU A 151 -12.99 26.95 2.49
C LEU A 151 -12.05 27.94 1.78
N ARG A 152 -11.53 28.94 2.51
CA ARG A 152 -10.52 29.86 1.99
C ARG A 152 -9.14 29.24 2.16
N LEU A 153 -8.63 28.65 1.08
CA LEU A 153 -7.43 27.81 1.14
C LEU A 153 -6.14 28.60 0.93
N CYS A 154 -5.18 28.36 1.82
CA CYS A 154 -3.77 28.72 1.71
C CYS A 154 -2.95 27.46 1.38
N MET A 155 -3.19 26.88 0.22
CA MET A 155 -2.75 25.51 -0.13
C MET A 155 -1.76 25.48 -1.30
N THR A 156 -0.81 24.53 -1.26
CA THR A 156 0.10 24.24 -2.37
C THR A 156 0.32 22.73 -2.56
N GLU A 157 1.09 22.34 -3.57
CA GLU A 157 1.36 20.94 -3.91
C GLU A 157 2.63 20.40 -3.27
N TYR A 158 2.63 19.09 -2.99
CA TYR A 158 3.80 18.35 -2.56
C TYR A 158 4.41 17.52 -3.73
N PRO A 159 5.75 17.52 -3.91
CA PRO A 159 6.70 18.47 -3.33
C PRO A 159 6.53 19.88 -3.94
N PHE A 160 7.22 20.89 -3.39
CA PHE A 160 7.21 22.23 -3.96
C PHE A 160 7.76 22.19 -5.41
N ILE A 161 6.96 22.68 -6.37
CA ILE A 161 7.22 22.46 -7.80
C ILE A 161 8.04 23.56 -8.48
N HIS A 162 8.12 24.76 -7.89
CA HIS A 162 8.77 25.91 -8.55
C HIS A 162 10.27 25.97 -8.24
N ASP A 163 11.07 26.44 -9.20
CA ASP A 163 12.53 26.60 -9.03
C ASP A 163 12.90 27.86 -8.23
N LYS A 164 11.97 28.80 -8.11
CA LYS A 164 12.13 30.07 -7.40
C LYS A 164 11.04 30.21 -6.34
N ALA A 165 11.38 30.81 -5.21
CA ALA A 165 10.43 31.09 -4.12
C ALA A 165 10.75 32.43 -3.44
N PHE A 166 9.70 33.14 -3.02
CA PHE A 166 9.83 34.46 -2.41
C PHE A 166 10.42 34.39 -1.01
N LYS A 167 11.54 35.09 -0.78
CA LYS A 167 12.23 35.14 0.52
C LYS A 167 11.58 36.12 1.51
N ASP A 168 10.80 37.06 0.98
CA ASP A 168 10.23 38.23 1.67
C ASP A 168 8.69 38.24 1.68
N ALA A 169 8.04 37.28 1.00
CA ALA A 169 6.59 37.08 1.12
C ALA A 169 6.25 36.03 2.17
N LYS A 170 5.45 36.39 3.16
CA LYS A 170 5.00 35.51 4.26
C LYS A 170 3.66 34.85 3.97
N ILE A 171 3.57 33.58 4.31
CA ILE A 171 2.38 32.75 4.11
C ILE A 171 2.37 31.59 5.11
N ASN A 172 1.21 30.99 5.35
CA ASN A 172 1.09 29.75 6.11
C ASN A 172 0.60 28.61 5.22
N PHE A 173 1.42 28.24 4.22
CA PHE A 173 1.05 27.20 3.27
C PHE A 173 0.84 25.85 3.94
N ILE A 174 -0.20 25.16 3.50
CA ILE A 174 -0.46 23.76 3.80
C ILE A 174 -0.40 22.92 2.51
N TYR A 175 0.04 21.67 2.57
CA TYR A 175 0.02 20.81 1.39
C TYR A 175 -1.39 20.28 1.11
N ARG A 176 -1.69 20.10 -0.18
CA ARG A 176 -2.98 19.55 -0.65
C ARG A 176 -3.39 18.27 0.06
N GLU A 177 -2.45 17.36 0.28
CA GLU A 177 -2.69 16.07 0.91
C GLU A 177 -3.15 16.23 2.38
N GLU A 178 -2.79 17.32 3.03
CA GLU A 178 -3.22 17.62 4.40
C GLU A 178 -4.64 18.21 4.42
N VAL A 179 -4.97 19.10 3.46
CA VAL A 179 -6.34 19.60 3.27
C VAL A 179 -7.32 18.45 3.01
N ILE A 180 -6.93 17.49 2.17
CA ILE A 180 -7.72 16.28 1.89
C ILE A 180 -8.00 15.48 3.18
N LYS A 181 -7.03 15.39 4.09
CA LYS A 181 -7.21 14.68 5.38
C LYS A 181 -8.19 15.41 6.31
N MET A 182 -8.27 16.73 6.22
CA MET A 182 -9.16 17.56 7.04
C MET A 182 -10.61 17.55 6.53
N LEU A 183 -10.81 17.39 5.21
CA LEU A 183 -12.11 17.54 4.56
C LEU A 183 -13.26 16.72 5.20
N PRO A 184 -13.10 15.43 5.58
CA PRO A 184 -14.17 14.66 6.24
C PRO A 184 -14.71 15.30 7.51
N TYR A 185 -13.86 16.01 8.26
CA TYR A 185 -14.22 16.65 9.53
C TYR A 185 -14.98 17.96 9.32
N LEU A 186 -14.90 18.54 8.13
CA LEU A 186 -15.49 19.83 7.77
C LEU A 186 -16.83 19.67 7.05
N LEU A 187 -17.22 18.46 6.63
CA LEU A 187 -18.44 18.22 5.84
C LEU A 187 -19.70 18.75 6.52
N ASP A 188 -19.75 18.72 7.85
CA ASP A 188 -20.90 19.13 8.64
C ASP A 188 -20.83 20.58 9.16
N GLU A 189 -19.75 21.31 8.87
CA GLU A 189 -19.58 22.71 9.28
C GLU A 189 -20.20 23.69 8.26
N TYR A 190 -20.45 24.93 8.67
CA TYR A 190 -21.10 25.97 7.85
C TYR A 190 -20.35 27.30 7.91
N GLY A 191 -20.67 28.20 6.97
CA GLY A 191 -20.11 29.54 6.91
C GLY A 191 -18.75 29.56 6.21
N ILE A 192 -17.78 30.29 6.77
CA ILE A 192 -16.45 30.45 6.17
C ILE A 192 -15.41 29.86 7.14
N ILE A 193 -14.42 29.14 6.60
CA ILE A 193 -13.26 28.63 7.33
C ILE A 193 -11.99 28.93 6.55
N ASN A 194 -11.03 29.55 7.20
CA ASN A 194 -9.67 29.68 6.71
C ASN A 194 -8.89 28.39 6.92
N VAL A 195 -8.21 27.91 5.88
CA VAL A 195 -7.45 26.67 5.91
C VAL A 195 -6.01 26.93 5.51
N GLY A 196 -5.09 26.72 6.44
CA GLY A 196 -3.65 26.90 6.27
C GLY A 196 -2.86 26.16 7.35
N SER A 197 -1.56 26.43 7.39
CA SER A 197 -0.64 25.89 8.39
C SER A 197 -0.63 26.72 9.68
N ASP A 198 -0.21 26.10 10.79
CA ASP A 198 0.07 26.76 12.07
C ASP A 198 1.39 27.54 12.04
N ILE A 199 2.22 27.31 11.01
CA ILE A 199 3.45 28.05 10.76
C ILE A 199 3.17 29.13 9.72
N THR A 200 3.44 30.38 10.09
CA THR A 200 3.68 31.46 9.13
C THR A 200 5.18 31.61 8.91
N GLU A 201 5.62 31.51 7.66
CA GLU A 201 7.02 31.64 7.25
C GLU A 201 7.11 32.23 5.83
N SER A 202 8.32 32.46 5.32
CA SER A 202 8.46 32.89 3.92
C SER A 202 8.19 31.74 2.94
N VAL A 203 7.75 32.04 1.72
CA VAL A 203 7.55 31.02 0.67
C VAL A 203 8.84 30.22 0.44
N PHE A 204 10.00 30.89 0.53
CA PHE A 204 11.32 30.28 0.39
C PHE A 204 11.66 29.26 1.50
N GLU A 205 11.43 29.62 2.76
CA GLU A 205 11.69 28.69 3.88
C GLU A 205 10.72 27.50 3.86
N PHE A 206 9.47 27.72 3.47
CA PHE A 206 8.53 26.64 3.20
C PHE A 206 9.02 25.71 2.08
N ALA A 207 9.47 26.27 0.95
CA ALA A 207 9.93 25.52 -0.22
C ALA A 207 11.15 24.63 0.08
N LYS A 208 12.12 25.13 0.87
CA LYS A 208 13.31 24.38 1.28
C LYS A 208 13.03 23.05 1.98
N ARG A 209 11.84 22.90 2.57
CA ARG A 209 11.42 21.66 3.24
C ARG A 209 11.39 20.46 2.29
N THR A 210 11.07 20.70 1.03
CA THR A 210 10.90 19.64 0.02
C THR A 210 11.81 19.81 -1.20
N LYS A 211 12.35 21.01 -1.43
CA LYS A 211 13.25 21.32 -2.56
C LYS A 211 14.46 22.13 -2.07
N LYS A 212 15.61 21.46 -1.89
CA LYS A 212 16.83 22.07 -1.29
C LYS A 212 17.50 23.10 -2.20
N ASP A 213 17.33 22.96 -3.51
CA ASP A 213 17.94 23.75 -4.58
C ASP A 213 17.06 24.91 -5.06
N VAL A 214 15.94 25.20 -4.38
CA VAL A 214 15.08 26.35 -4.70
C VAL A 214 15.86 27.65 -4.58
N LYS A 215 15.69 28.55 -5.55
CA LYS A 215 16.36 29.85 -5.61
C LYS A 215 15.51 30.94 -4.93
N PRO A 216 16.09 31.79 -4.08
CA PRO A 216 15.34 32.89 -3.48
C PRO A 216 15.09 34.01 -4.50
N ILE A 217 13.88 34.56 -4.51
CA ILE A 217 13.53 35.79 -5.23
C ILE A 217 12.84 36.79 -4.28
N SER A 218 12.79 38.07 -4.66
CA SER A 218 12.09 39.12 -3.91
C SER A 218 10.72 39.41 -4.52
N VAL A 219 9.70 39.58 -3.68
CA VAL A 219 8.35 39.97 -4.08
C VAL A 219 8.30 41.40 -4.62
N LYS A 220 9.26 42.26 -4.23
CA LYS A 220 9.34 43.67 -4.67
C LYS A 220 9.34 43.84 -6.19
N ASN A 221 9.81 42.84 -6.93
CA ASN A 221 9.93 42.88 -8.39
C ASN A 221 8.79 42.15 -9.11
N ILE A 222 7.76 41.70 -8.39
CA ILE A 222 6.61 40.99 -8.97
C ILE A 222 5.32 41.73 -8.63
N LYS A 223 4.63 42.17 -9.68
CA LYS A 223 3.31 42.77 -9.59
C LYS A 223 2.30 41.72 -9.10
N ASP A 224 1.34 42.13 -8.28
CA ASP A 224 0.16 41.35 -7.91
C ASP A 224 0.41 40.06 -7.09
N PHE A 225 1.47 40.05 -6.26
CA PHE A 225 1.71 39.02 -5.24
C PHE A 225 1.71 39.62 -3.82
N PRO A 226 1.07 38.99 -2.83
CA PRO A 226 0.92 39.58 -1.51
C PRO A 226 2.20 39.46 -0.67
N ILE A 227 2.52 40.51 0.08
CA ILE A 227 3.68 40.56 0.99
C ILE A 227 3.45 39.64 2.21
N ASN A 228 2.24 39.63 2.76
CA ASN A 228 1.87 38.74 3.84
C ASN A 228 0.39 38.33 3.72
N SER A 229 0.16 37.12 3.23
CA SER A 229 -1.20 36.56 3.01
C SER A 229 -1.53 35.40 3.94
N SER A 230 -0.85 35.31 5.09
CA SER A 230 -1.18 34.29 6.08
C SER A 230 -2.59 34.49 6.62
N VAL A 231 -3.27 33.38 6.90
CA VAL A 231 -4.64 33.36 7.42
C VAL A 231 -4.67 32.82 8.84
N ASN A 232 -5.55 33.36 9.68
CA ASN A 232 -5.83 32.84 11.00
C ASN A 232 -6.55 31.49 10.88
N ILE A 233 -6.06 30.46 11.57
CA ILE A 233 -6.64 29.11 11.52
C ILE A 233 -7.27 28.67 12.84
N LYS A 234 -7.51 29.58 13.78
CA LYS A 234 -8.05 29.24 15.11
C LYS A 234 -9.37 28.47 14.99
N LYS A 235 -10.28 28.95 14.13
CA LYS A 235 -11.58 28.31 13.87
C LYS A 235 -11.42 26.87 13.36
N LEU A 236 -10.52 26.64 12.41
CA LEU A 236 -10.21 25.30 11.90
C LEU A 236 -9.68 24.39 13.02
N ILE A 237 -8.73 24.89 13.82
CA ILE A 237 -8.15 24.13 14.94
C ILE A 237 -9.22 23.72 15.94
N ASP A 238 -10.12 24.63 16.30
CA ASP A 238 -11.18 24.38 17.28
C ASP A 238 -12.18 23.34 16.76
N ILE A 239 -12.54 23.40 15.48
CA ILE A 239 -13.37 22.36 14.82
C ILE A 239 -12.67 21.00 14.88
N LEU A 240 -11.41 20.92 14.46
CA LEU A 240 -10.67 19.66 14.44
C LEU A 240 -10.53 19.06 15.84
N LYS A 241 -10.27 19.88 16.87
CA LYS A 241 -10.24 19.46 18.28
C LYS A 241 -11.59 18.91 18.75
N ARG A 242 -12.71 19.60 18.47
CA ARG A 242 -14.06 19.12 18.79
C ARG A 242 -14.36 17.75 18.17
N LYS A 243 -13.80 17.47 16.99
CA LYS A 243 -13.95 16.18 16.29
C LYS A 243 -12.86 15.16 16.67
N GLY A 244 -12.19 15.34 17.81
CA GLY A 244 -11.23 14.38 18.37
C GLY A 244 -9.88 14.31 17.66
N GLN A 245 -9.52 15.30 16.84
CA GLN A 245 -8.17 15.39 16.27
C GLN A 245 -7.19 16.02 17.26
N SER A 246 -6.03 15.40 17.45
CA SER A 246 -4.91 16.00 18.18
C SER A 246 -4.27 17.08 17.31
N VAL A 247 -4.41 18.33 17.74
CA VAL A 247 -3.76 19.49 17.12
C VAL A 247 -2.72 20.02 18.09
N THR A 248 -1.45 19.63 17.92
CA THR A 248 -0.35 20.14 18.76
C THR A 248 0.15 21.48 18.23
N ASN A 249 0.19 22.49 19.09
CA ASN A 249 0.79 23.80 18.81
C ASN A 249 2.33 23.71 18.80
N ARG A 250 2.93 24.48 17.88
CA ARG A 250 4.35 24.90 17.78
C ARG A 250 5.29 23.95 17.02
N LYS A 251 5.73 24.47 15.87
CA LYS A 251 6.81 23.99 14.98
C LYS A 251 6.47 22.65 14.31
N ASN A 252 5.65 22.82 13.28
CA ASN A 252 5.25 21.96 12.19
C ASN A 252 3.80 21.54 12.41
N ILE A 253 2.89 21.95 11.51
CA ILE A 253 2.00 20.96 10.89
C ILE A 253 2.91 19.96 10.16
N LYS A 254 3.59 19.14 10.96
CA LYS A 254 3.56 17.73 10.73
C LYS A 254 2.10 17.44 11.05
N VAL A 255 1.34 16.98 10.06
CA VAL A 255 0.63 15.74 10.32
C VAL A 255 1.71 14.84 10.91
N LEU A 256 1.81 14.84 12.24
CA LEU A 256 2.53 13.82 12.96
C LEU A 256 1.96 12.59 12.32
N SER A 257 2.81 11.90 11.56
CA SER A 257 2.63 10.49 11.26
C SER A 257 2.15 9.96 12.58
N LYS A 258 0.83 9.69 12.61
CA LYS A 258 0.08 9.44 13.84
C LYS A 258 1.03 8.62 14.69
N LYS A 259 1.28 9.00 15.95
CA LYS A 259 1.70 7.99 16.92
C LYS A 259 0.72 6.86 16.67
N ILE A 260 1.21 5.78 16.08
CA ILE A 260 0.38 4.98 15.18
C ILE A 260 -0.79 4.50 16.04
N SER A 261 -1.98 5.08 15.85
CA SER A 261 -3.12 4.85 16.75
C SER A 261 -3.60 3.41 16.64
N LYS A 262 -3.26 2.77 15.51
CA LYS A 262 -3.55 1.39 15.17
C LYS A 262 -2.23 0.67 14.91
N SER A 263 -1.79 -0.18 15.83
CA SER A 263 -0.55 -0.96 15.77
C SER A 263 -0.12 -1.30 14.32
N VAL A 264 1.12 -0.93 13.94
CA VAL A 264 1.69 -1.43 12.69
C VAL A 264 2.26 -2.81 12.97
N LEU A 265 1.51 -3.84 12.56
CA LEU A 265 1.93 -5.23 12.65
C LEU A 265 2.94 -5.56 11.56
N SER A 266 3.83 -6.52 11.82
CA SER A 266 4.88 -6.91 10.86
C SER A 266 4.32 -7.54 9.58
N ASN A 267 3.27 -8.35 9.68
CA ASN A 267 2.63 -9.05 8.57
C ASN A 267 1.13 -9.29 8.86
N ASN A 268 0.32 -8.25 8.71
CA ASN A 268 -1.14 -8.35 8.79
C ASN A 268 -1.72 -8.87 7.47
N ILE A 269 -2.80 -9.65 7.55
CA ILE A 269 -3.49 -10.21 6.38
C ILE A 269 -4.25 -9.11 5.63
N SER A 270 -4.19 -9.11 4.31
CA SER A 270 -4.94 -8.20 3.45
C SER A 270 -6.22 -8.86 2.92
N VAL A 271 -7.32 -8.76 3.66
CA VAL A 271 -8.63 -9.29 3.23
C VAL A 271 -9.47 -8.14 2.67
N SER A 272 -9.83 -8.19 1.38
CA SER A 272 -10.70 -7.20 0.74
C SER A 272 -12.15 -7.66 0.70
N GLN A 273 -12.99 -6.85 0.08
CA GLN A 273 -14.38 -7.20 -0.19
C GLN A 273 -14.50 -8.45 -1.09
N LEU A 274 -13.57 -8.65 -2.03
CA LEU A 274 -13.60 -9.79 -2.93
C LEU A 274 -13.51 -11.14 -2.19
N GLU A 275 -12.57 -11.27 -1.25
CA GLU A 275 -12.47 -12.48 -0.43
C GLU A 275 -13.73 -12.70 0.41
N ARG A 276 -14.32 -11.62 0.94
CA ARG A 276 -15.54 -11.71 1.75
C ARG A 276 -16.72 -12.20 0.93
N GLU A 277 -16.89 -11.68 -0.28
CA GLU A 277 -17.96 -12.10 -1.20
C GLU A 277 -17.77 -13.54 -1.67
N ILE A 278 -16.55 -13.94 -2.01
CA ILE A 278 -16.24 -15.32 -2.41
C ILE A 278 -16.47 -16.31 -1.24
N VAL A 279 -16.09 -15.93 -0.02
CA VAL A 279 -16.31 -16.78 1.15
C VAL A 279 -17.80 -16.81 1.51
N ASP A 280 -18.53 -15.70 1.40
CA ASP A 280 -20.00 -15.67 1.60
C ASP A 280 -20.75 -16.53 0.58
N ASP A 281 -20.38 -16.45 -0.71
CA ASP A 281 -20.93 -17.32 -1.76
C ASP A 281 -20.67 -18.81 -1.45
N MET A 282 -19.44 -19.15 -1.08
CA MET A 282 -19.09 -20.50 -0.67
C MET A 282 -19.88 -20.95 0.57
N MET A 283 -20.09 -20.07 1.56
CA MET A 283 -20.86 -20.39 2.76
C MET A 283 -22.36 -20.56 2.48
N ARG A 284 -22.89 -19.98 1.40
CA ARG A 284 -24.30 -20.13 1.02
C ARG A 284 -24.53 -21.35 0.14
N PHE A 285 -23.63 -21.62 -0.80
CA PHE A 285 -23.89 -22.54 -1.92
C PHE A 285 -22.80 -23.61 -2.12
N GLY A 286 -21.67 -23.53 -1.41
CA GLY A 286 -20.46 -24.30 -1.69
C GLY A 286 -20.16 -25.45 -0.72
N TRP A 287 -21.10 -25.91 0.10
CA TRP A 287 -20.84 -26.99 1.08
C TRP A 287 -20.73 -28.36 0.41
N ASP A 288 -21.62 -28.66 -0.53
CA ASP A 288 -21.68 -29.97 -1.19
C ASP A 288 -20.80 -30.06 -2.44
N ASN A 289 -20.20 -28.94 -2.87
CA ASN A 289 -19.37 -28.87 -4.06
C ASN A 289 -18.03 -28.19 -3.77
N PHE A 290 -16.93 -28.88 -4.06
CA PHE A 290 -15.56 -28.37 -3.99
C PHE A 290 -15.21 -27.39 -5.14
N GLY A 291 -16.20 -26.65 -5.66
CA GLY A 291 -16.03 -25.80 -6.85
C GLY A 291 -14.96 -24.73 -6.70
N TYR A 292 -14.74 -24.19 -5.50
CA TYR A 292 -13.64 -23.24 -5.26
C TYR A 292 -12.27 -23.90 -5.19
N LEU A 293 -12.19 -25.15 -4.71
CA LEU A 293 -10.97 -25.96 -4.77
C LEU A 293 -10.55 -26.19 -6.22
N ASP A 294 -11.49 -26.64 -7.06
CA ASP A 294 -11.23 -26.92 -8.48
C ASP A 294 -10.87 -25.65 -9.26
N LYS A 295 -11.61 -24.55 -9.04
CA LYS A 295 -11.30 -23.23 -9.61
C LYS A 295 -9.88 -22.79 -9.25
N PHE A 296 -9.52 -22.86 -7.96
CA PHE A 296 -8.18 -22.48 -7.51
C PHE A 296 -7.10 -23.38 -8.11
N GLU A 297 -7.20 -24.71 -7.97
CA GLU A 297 -6.18 -25.64 -8.45
C GLU A 297 -5.95 -25.48 -9.97
N SER A 298 -7.03 -25.36 -10.75
CA SER A 298 -6.96 -25.17 -12.20
C SER A 298 -6.28 -23.85 -12.60
N GLU A 299 -6.73 -22.73 -12.05
CA GLU A 299 -6.18 -21.42 -12.40
C GLU A 299 -4.75 -21.22 -11.89
N PHE A 300 -4.46 -21.70 -10.68
CA PHE A 300 -3.14 -21.56 -10.06
C PHE A 300 -2.08 -22.44 -10.76
N ALA A 301 -2.48 -23.60 -11.28
CA ALA A 301 -1.65 -24.42 -12.17
C ALA A 301 -1.29 -23.66 -13.45
N LYS A 302 -2.29 -23.07 -14.13
CA LYS A 302 -2.09 -22.25 -15.33
C LYS A 302 -1.15 -21.08 -15.06
N PHE A 303 -1.32 -20.39 -13.93
CA PHE A 303 -0.46 -19.26 -13.53
C PHE A 303 1.04 -19.61 -13.50
N HIS A 304 1.37 -20.81 -13.02
CA HIS A 304 2.73 -21.35 -12.91
C HIS A 304 3.18 -22.19 -14.12
N LYS A 305 2.40 -22.23 -15.20
CA LYS A 305 2.66 -23.09 -16.36
C LYS A 305 2.85 -24.57 -15.96
N LYS A 306 2.02 -25.03 -15.02
CA LYS A 306 1.95 -26.44 -14.58
C LYS A 306 0.65 -27.07 -15.05
N LYS A 307 0.66 -28.39 -15.26
CA LYS A 307 -0.54 -29.17 -15.60
C LYS A 307 -1.42 -29.44 -14.39
N TYR A 308 -0.80 -29.60 -13.22
CA TYR A 308 -1.50 -30.00 -12.00
C TYR A 308 -1.10 -29.11 -10.81
N CYS A 309 -2.09 -28.79 -9.98
CA CYS A 309 -1.94 -28.17 -8.68
C CYS A 309 -2.75 -28.97 -7.66
N LEU A 310 -2.22 -29.13 -6.46
CA LEU A 310 -2.88 -29.76 -5.34
C LEU A 310 -2.85 -28.79 -4.16
N LEU A 311 -4.00 -28.27 -3.78
CA LEU A 311 -4.15 -27.47 -2.56
C LEU A 311 -4.12 -28.41 -1.34
N LEU A 312 -3.44 -27.95 -0.30
CA LEU A 312 -3.18 -28.69 0.93
C LEU A 312 -3.48 -27.81 2.16
N PRO A 313 -3.89 -28.41 3.27
CA PRO A 313 -4.39 -27.68 4.45
C PRO A 313 -3.30 -26.95 5.23
N SER A 314 -2.01 -27.28 5.03
CA SER A 314 -0.88 -26.54 5.61
C SER A 314 0.41 -26.73 4.81
N PHE A 315 1.38 -25.83 5.01
CA PHE A 315 2.69 -25.97 4.39
C PHE A 315 3.50 -27.14 4.97
N LYS A 316 3.35 -27.46 6.26
CA LYS A 316 3.97 -28.65 6.87
C LYS A 316 3.51 -29.93 6.17
N ILE A 317 2.21 -30.05 5.90
CA ILE A 317 1.64 -31.17 5.14
C ILE A 317 2.14 -31.18 3.69
N THR A 318 2.30 -30.01 3.08
CA THR A 318 2.90 -29.87 1.74
C THR A 318 4.31 -30.45 1.70
N VAL A 319 5.15 -30.14 2.69
CA VAL A 319 6.50 -30.68 2.82
C VAL A 319 6.48 -32.19 3.09
N PHE A 320 5.58 -32.67 3.96
CA PHE A 320 5.39 -34.09 4.24
C PHE A 320 5.04 -34.89 2.98
N ILE A 321 4.04 -34.45 2.22
CA ILE A 321 3.62 -35.10 0.98
C ILE A 321 4.75 -35.06 -0.05
N LEU A 322 5.40 -33.91 -0.22
CA LEU A 322 6.56 -33.78 -1.12
C LEU A 322 7.65 -34.81 -0.80
N LEU A 323 8.07 -34.89 0.45
CA LEU A 323 9.17 -35.77 0.87
C LEU A 323 8.76 -37.24 0.86
N SER A 324 7.49 -37.55 1.14
CA SER A 324 6.94 -38.90 0.99
C SER A 324 6.95 -39.35 -0.47
N ILE A 325 6.62 -38.45 -1.41
CA ILE A 325 6.73 -38.72 -2.85
C ILE A 325 8.19 -38.95 -3.24
N LEU A 326 9.13 -38.13 -2.76
CA LEU A 326 10.56 -38.34 -3.03
C LEU A 326 11.03 -39.70 -2.52
N ASN A 327 10.61 -40.10 -1.32
CA ASN A 327 10.92 -41.41 -0.76
C ASN A 327 10.32 -42.55 -1.60
N PHE A 328 9.06 -42.43 -2.00
CA PHE A 328 8.38 -43.36 -2.92
C PHE A 328 9.11 -43.49 -4.26
N LEU A 329 9.63 -42.39 -4.79
CA LEU A 329 10.45 -42.36 -6.00
C LEU A 329 11.90 -42.84 -5.77
N LYS A 330 12.23 -43.36 -4.59
CA LYS A 330 13.58 -43.79 -4.18
C LYS A 330 14.62 -42.66 -4.30
N LYS A 331 14.20 -41.40 -4.08
CA LYS A 331 15.03 -40.19 -4.14
C LYS A 331 15.49 -39.75 -2.75
N ASN A 332 16.12 -40.66 -2.00
CA ASN A 332 16.31 -40.56 -0.55
C ASN A 332 17.54 -39.73 -0.11
N ARG A 333 18.10 -38.92 -1.02
CA ARG A 333 19.16 -37.96 -0.71
C ARG A 333 18.89 -36.63 -1.40
N VAL A 334 18.59 -35.62 -0.61
CA VAL A 334 18.13 -34.30 -1.05
C VAL A 334 19.15 -33.25 -0.70
N ALA A 335 19.51 -32.38 -1.64
CA ALA A 335 20.30 -31.19 -1.34
C ALA A 335 19.39 -29.98 -1.13
N MET A 336 19.67 -29.16 -0.12
CA MET A 336 18.88 -27.97 0.20
C MET A 336 19.76 -26.88 0.82
N SER A 337 19.28 -25.63 0.77
CA SER A 337 19.96 -24.52 1.45
C SER A 337 20.11 -24.80 2.95
N SER A 338 21.26 -24.42 3.53
CA SER A 338 21.42 -24.43 4.99
C SER A 338 20.51 -23.41 5.71
N LEU A 339 19.94 -22.47 4.95
CA LEU A 339 18.94 -21.50 5.38
C LEU A 339 17.62 -21.81 4.65
N SER A 340 16.71 -22.48 5.33
CA SER A 340 15.39 -22.92 4.80
C SER A 340 14.40 -23.06 5.94
N ASN A 341 13.12 -23.22 5.60
CA ASN A 341 12.06 -23.40 6.59
C ASN A 341 12.29 -24.64 7.47
N ARG A 342 11.99 -24.52 8.77
CA ARG A 342 12.18 -25.58 9.78
C ARG A 342 11.47 -26.89 9.43
N PHE A 343 10.30 -26.84 8.79
CA PHE A 343 9.53 -28.05 8.45
C PHE A 343 10.29 -29.01 7.54
N PHE A 344 11.15 -28.52 6.64
CA PHE A 344 12.01 -29.40 5.86
C PHE A 344 12.96 -30.22 6.75
N PHE A 345 13.60 -29.58 7.72
CA PHE A 345 14.56 -30.26 8.58
C PHE A 345 13.90 -31.32 9.46
N GLU A 346 12.73 -31.01 10.01
CA GLU A 346 11.92 -31.91 10.84
C GLU A 346 11.46 -33.11 10.01
N THR A 347 10.78 -32.87 8.89
CA THR A 347 10.22 -33.94 8.08
C THR A 347 11.28 -34.81 7.40
N LEU A 348 12.42 -34.25 6.99
CA LEU A 348 13.55 -35.06 6.51
C LEU A 348 14.06 -36.01 7.60
N SER A 349 14.05 -35.58 8.86
CA SER A 349 14.43 -36.41 10.01
C SER A 349 13.40 -37.49 10.29
N GLU A 350 12.11 -37.13 10.33
CA GLU A 350 10.98 -38.03 10.54
C GLU A 350 10.96 -39.17 9.49
N LEU A 351 11.21 -38.82 8.21
CA LEU A 351 11.22 -39.78 7.10
C LEU A 351 12.59 -40.45 6.87
N LYS A 352 13.59 -40.17 7.71
CA LYS A 352 14.96 -40.70 7.60
C LYS A 352 15.60 -40.47 6.21
N ILE A 353 15.28 -39.35 5.56
CA ILE A 353 15.85 -38.95 4.27
C ILE A 353 17.18 -38.23 4.49
N LYS A 354 18.24 -38.65 3.76
CA LYS A 354 19.56 -38.02 3.88
C LYS A 354 19.54 -36.61 3.26
N LYS A 355 20.18 -35.65 3.93
CA LYS A 355 20.25 -34.26 3.46
C LYS A 355 21.68 -33.77 3.25
N ASP A 356 21.91 -33.12 2.13
CA ASP A 356 23.15 -32.38 1.80
C ASP A 356 22.89 -30.88 1.96
N LEU A 357 23.55 -30.24 2.94
CA LEU A 357 23.36 -28.80 3.19
C LEU A 357 24.28 -27.95 2.31
N LEU A 358 23.66 -27.09 1.53
CA LEU A 358 24.33 -26.19 0.61
C LEU A 358 24.76 -24.92 1.35
N LYS A 359 26.02 -24.50 1.15
CA LYS A 359 26.52 -23.22 1.68
C LYS A 359 25.84 -22.04 0.97
N ILE A 360 25.55 -21.01 1.75
CA ILE A 360 25.02 -19.73 1.28
C ILE A 360 26.13 -18.67 1.20
N ASN A 361 26.01 -17.72 0.27
CA ASN A 361 26.90 -16.56 0.20
C ASN A 361 26.65 -15.62 1.38
N LYS A 362 27.70 -15.03 1.95
CA LYS A 362 27.57 -14.10 3.09
C LYS A 362 26.89 -12.78 2.70
N ASN A 363 27.02 -12.36 1.45
CA ASN A 363 26.58 -11.04 0.99
C ASN A 363 25.11 -11.00 0.60
N ASP A 364 24.63 -12.03 -0.10
CA ASP A 364 23.26 -12.09 -0.64
C ASP A 364 22.41 -13.22 -0.05
N TYR A 365 23.01 -14.13 0.72
CA TYR A 365 22.34 -15.27 1.36
C TYR A 365 21.70 -16.28 0.40
N SER A 366 21.96 -16.14 -0.89
CA SER A 366 21.61 -17.13 -1.91
C SER A 366 22.55 -18.34 -1.83
N VAL A 367 22.12 -19.46 -2.38
CA VAL A 367 22.93 -20.68 -2.49
C VAL A 367 24.15 -20.42 -3.37
N ASN A 368 25.34 -20.79 -2.89
CA ASN A 368 26.56 -20.68 -3.66
C ASN A 368 26.58 -21.74 -4.78
N PHE A 369 26.41 -21.30 -6.03
CA PHE A 369 26.34 -22.20 -7.20
C PHE A 369 27.61 -23.03 -7.42
N ASN A 370 28.80 -22.46 -7.17
CA ASN A 370 30.06 -23.18 -7.33
C ASN A 370 30.18 -24.30 -6.29
N PHE A 371 29.77 -24.03 -5.05
CA PHE A 371 29.70 -25.04 -4.00
C PHE A 371 28.65 -26.11 -4.33
N LEU A 372 27.46 -25.71 -4.82
CA LEU A 372 26.43 -26.63 -5.30
C LEU A 372 26.98 -27.59 -6.36
N LYS A 373 27.65 -27.06 -7.39
CA LYS A 373 28.23 -27.86 -8.48
C LYS A 373 29.25 -28.89 -7.97
N LYS A 374 30.07 -28.53 -6.98
CA LYS A 374 31.09 -29.40 -6.37
C LYS A 374 30.51 -30.48 -5.44
N ASN A 375 29.44 -30.19 -4.70
CA ASN A 375 28.90 -31.11 -3.69
C ASN A 375 27.85 -32.08 -4.22
N ILE A 376 27.15 -31.72 -5.30
CA ILE A 376 26.21 -32.64 -5.94
C ILE A 376 26.96 -33.78 -6.63
N ASN A 377 26.63 -35.01 -6.24
CA ASN A 377 27.18 -36.24 -6.81
C ASN A 377 26.05 -37.18 -7.31
N LYS A 378 26.41 -38.37 -7.81
CA LYS A 378 25.46 -39.38 -8.34
C LYS A 378 24.43 -39.86 -7.30
N LYS A 379 24.71 -39.71 -5.99
CA LYS A 379 23.81 -40.06 -4.89
C LYS A 379 22.74 -38.99 -4.67
N THR A 380 22.99 -37.72 -5.00
CA THR A 380 21.99 -36.64 -4.87
C THR A 380 20.87 -36.85 -5.90
N LYS A 381 19.62 -36.99 -5.45
CA LYS A 381 18.48 -37.32 -6.32
C LYS A 381 17.48 -36.19 -6.52
N ALA A 382 17.49 -35.22 -5.60
CA ALA A 382 16.66 -34.04 -5.64
C ALA A 382 17.37 -32.83 -5.04
N ILE A 383 17.03 -31.63 -5.50
CA ILE A 383 17.47 -30.35 -4.94
C ILE A 383 16.23 -29.54 -4.62
N ILE A 384 16.10 -29.11 -3.36
CA ILE A 384 15.08 -28.15 -2.93
C ILE A 384 15.71 -26.76 -2.95
N PHE A 385 15.12 -25.88 -3.74
CA PHE A 385 15.63 -24.55 -3.99
C PHE A 385 14.58 -23.50 -3.71
N GLY A 386 14.86 -22.62 -2.74
CA GLY A 386 14.06 -21.44 -2.43
C GLY A 386 14.97 -20.35 -1.87
N ASP A 387 14.70 -19.08 -2.19
CA ASP A 387 15.39 -17.96 -1.56
C ASP A 387 14.68 -17.59 -0.28
N PHE A 388 15.40 -17.68 0.83
CA PHE A 388 14.84 -17.40 2.15
C PHE A 388 14.32 -15.96 2.28
N PHE A 389 14.99 -14.98 1.67
CA PHE A 389 14.55 -13.59 1.68
C PHE A 389 13.64 -13.27 0.48
N GLY A 390 13.39 -14.24 -0.38
CA GLY A 390 12.59 -14.05 -1.58
C GLY A 390 13.34 -13.31 -2.69
N ASN A 391 14.67 -13.23 -2.68
CA ASN A 391 15.36 -12.64 -3.83
C ASN A 391 15.02 -13.39 -5.11
N ILE A 392 15.13 -12.67 -6.22
CA ILE A 392 14.77 -13.19 -7.52
C ILE A 392 15.91 -14.07 -8.03
N LEU A 393 15.70 -15.38 -7.99
CA LEU A 393 16.72 -16.35 -8.39
C LEU A 393 16.65 -16.56 -9.90
N ASN A 394 17.74 -16.28 -10.61
CA ASN A 394 17.90 -16.83 -11.96
C ASN A 394 18.29 -18.31 -11.82
N LEU A 395 17.31 -19.19 -12.05
CA LEU A 395 17.48 -20.64 -11.93
C LEU A 395 17.94 -21.33 -13.21
N ASP A 396 18.26 -20.61 -14.29
CA ASP A 396 18.61 -21.22 -15.58
C ASP A 396 19.81 -22.16 -15.46
N LYS A 397 20.86 -21.72 -14.76
CA LYS A 397 22.07 -22.50 -14.51
C LYS A 397 21.78 -23.75 -13.67
N ILE A 398 20.91 -23.63 -12.66
CA ILE A 398 20.54 -24.73 -11.77
C ILE A 398 19.66 -25.74 -12.50
N LYS A 399 18.68 -25.27 -13.27
CA LYS A 399 17.81 -26.11 -14.09
C LYS A 399 18.63 -26.90 -15.12
N LYS A 400 19.58 -26.26 -15.81
CA LYS A 400 20.50 -26.95 -16.73
C LYS A 400 21.35 -28.00 -16.01
N LEU A 401 21.90 -27.68 -14.84
CA LEU A 401 22.65 -28.64 -14.01
C LEU A 401 21.80 -29.84 -13.60
N CYS A 402 20.57 -29.60 -13.12
CA CYS A 402 19.63 -30.64 -12.70
C CYS A 402 19.27 -31.56 -13.87
N LYS A 403 18.95 -30.99 -15.03
CA LYS A 403 18.65 -31.74 -16.26
C LYS A 403 19.81 -32.65 -16.66
N ASN A 404 21.03 -32.12 -16.72
CA ASN A 404 22.22 -32.88 -17.12
C ASN A 404 22.53 -34.04 -16.15
N LYS A 405 22.32 -33.84 -14.85
CA LYS A 405 22.58 -34.86 -13.82
C LYS A 405 21.37 -35.75 -13.49
N LYS A 406 20.23 -35.58 -14.19
CA LYS A 406 18.95 -36.27 -13.92
C LYS A 406 18.48 -36.10 -12.45
N ILE A 407 18.70 -34.92 -11.89
CA ILE A 407 18.31 -34.55 -10.53
C ILE A 407 16.99 -33.80 -10.59
N MET A 408 16.07 -34.12 -9.69
CA MET A 408 14.79 -33.41 -9.61
C MET A 408 14.99 -32.05 -8.98
N LEU A 409 14.47 -31.01 -9.61
CA LEU A 409 14.46 -29.66 -9.07
C LEU A 409 13.11 -29.39 -8.40
N ILE A 410 13.13 -29.10 -7.10
CA ILE A 410 11.96 -28.64 -6.36
C ILE A 410 12.14 -27.15 -6.11
N GLU A 411 11.17 -26.36 -6.55
CA GLU A 411 11.15 -24.92 -6.36
C GLU A 411 10.23 -24.55 -5.20
N ASP A 412 10.78 -23.96 -4.14
CA ASP A 412 10.02 -23.39 -3.03
C ASP A 412 9.83 -21.89 -3.27
N VAL A 413 8.58 -21.48 -3.54
CA VAL A 413 8.23 -20.09 -3.86
C VAL A 413 7.57 -19.33 -2.71
N SER A 414 7.65 -19.87 -1.50
CA SER A 414 6.96 -19.34 -0.31
C SER A 414 7.20 -17.85 -0.06
N ASN A 415 8.41 -17.34 -0.35
CA ASN A 415 8.80 -15.96 -0.08
C ASN A 415 8.94 -15.09 -1.35
N ASN A 416 8.68 -15.63 -2.54
CA ASN A 416 8.78 -14.90 -3.82
C ASN A 416 7.64 -15.20 -4.81
N LEU A 417 6.50 -15.70 -4.33
CA LEU A 417 5.33 -16.00 -5.15
C LEU A 417 4.89 -14.77 -5.98
N GLY A 418 4.67 -14.98 -7.28
CA GLY A 418 4.20 -13.94 -8.20
C GLY A 418 5.28 -12.95 -8.67
N VAL A 419 6.51 -13.05 -8.16
CA VAL A 419 7.64 -12.21 -8.57
C VAL A 419 8.19 -12.67 -9.93
N LYS A 420 8.68 -11.73 -10.74
CA LYS A 420 9.23 -11.97 -12.09
C LYS A 420 10.71 -11.55 -12.20
N ASN A 421 11.55 -12.37 -12.83
CA ASN A 421 12.89 -12.02 -13.32
C ASN A 421 12.96 -12.14 -14.83
N ASN A 422 13.50 -11.15 -15.55
CA ASN A 422 13.69 -11.26 -17.01
C ASN A 422 12.46 -11.86 -17.73
N ASN A 423 11.25 -11.42 -17.36
CA ASN A 423 9.95 -11.92 -17.82
C ASN A 423 9.55 -13.36 -17.42
N VAL A 424 10.38 -14.10 -16.69
CA VAL A 424 10.06 -15.42 -16.13
C VAL A 424 9.53 -15.31 -14.70
N LYS A 425 8.40 -15.96 -14.41
CA LYS A 425 7.78 -15.98 -13.08
C LYS A 425 8.44 -17.03 -12.18
N SER A 426 8.52 -16.74 -10.88
CA SER A 426 8.80 -17.77 -9.87
C SER A 426 7.80 -18.93 -9.97
N GLY A 427 8.27 -20.13 -9.64
CA GLY A 427 7.46 -21.35 -9.63
C GLY A 427 7.32 -22.03 -10.99
N THR A 428 8.01 -21.54 -12.02
CA THR A 428 7.96 -22.11 -13.38
C THR A 428 9.15 -23.04 -13.68
N TYR A 429 10.20 -23.02 -12.86
CA TYR A 429 11.46 -23.71 -13.16
C TYR A 429 11.49 -25.16 -12.70
N GLY A 430 10.95 -25.45 -11.51
CA GLY A 430 11.03 -26.76 -10.86
C GLY A 430 10.22 -27.86 -11.57
N ASP A 431 10.62 -29.11 -11.38
CA ASP A 431 9.80 -30.29 -11.70
C ASP A 431 8.58 -30.36 -10.77
N ILE A 432 8.80 -29.94 -9.52
CA ILE A 432 7.76 -29.69 -8.51
C ILE A 432 7.94 -28.26 -8.01
N THR A 433 6.83 -27.56 -7.82
CA THR A 433 6.79 -26.26 -7.16
C THR A 433 5.94 -26.38 -5.91
N ILE A 434 6.40 -25.81 -4.80
CA ILE A 434 5.62 -25.76 -3.57
C ILE A 434 5.39 -24.32 -3.12
N CYS A 435 4.21 -24.06 -2.56
CA CYS A 435 3.80 -22.77 -2.04
C CYS A 435 3.36 -22.89 -0.59
N ASP A 436 3.64 -21.85 0.19
CA ASP A 436 3.19 -21.69 1.57
C ASP A 436 2.12 -20.58 1.62
N PHE A 437 0.96 -20.90 2.19
CA PHE A 437 -0.17 -19.99 2.37
C PHE A 437 -0.48 -19.72 3.85
N SER A 438 0.48 -20.02 4.74
CA SER A 438 0.41 -19.66 6.16
C SER A 438 0.40 -18.15 6.38
N LEU A 439 0.15 -17.76 7.63
CA LEU A 439 0.12 -16.36 8.03
C LEU A 439 1.42 -15.61 7.70
N GLY A 440 1.26 -14.46 7.07
CA GLY A 440 2.36 -13.55 6.71
C GLY A 440 3.04 -13.85 5.38
N LYS A 441 2.52 -14.81 4.62
CA LYS A 441 2.86 -15.01 3.20
C LYS A 441 2.16 -13.97 2.32
N THR A 442 2.52 -13.94 1.04
CA THR A 442 2.04 -12.92 0.09
C THR A 442 0.52 -13.00 -0.12
N ILE A 443 0.02 -14.22 -0.18
CA ILE A 443 -1.40 -14.59 -0.14
C ILE A 443 -1.57 -15.63 0.96
N THR A 444 -2.75 -15.71 1.57
CA THR A 444 -2.99 -16.63 2.70
C THR A 444 -4.43 -17.07 2.82
N CYS A 445 -4.65 -18.28 3.32
CA CYS A 445 -5.94 -18.78 3.79
C CYS A 445 -5.90 -19.10 5.30
N GLY A 446 -5.09 -18.38 6.06
CA GLY A 446 -4.77 -18.68 7.46
C GLY A 446 -3.67 -19.73 7.54
N GLU A 447 -4.01 -20.97 7.21
CA GLU A 447 -3.08 -22.07 7.02
C GLU A 447 -3.33 -22.72 5.66
N GLY A 448 -2.27 -23.11 4.97
CA GLY A 448 -2.39 -23.77 3.67
C GLY A 448 -1.06 -23.94 2.96
N GLY A 449 -1.08 -24.71 1.89
CA GLY A 449 0.02 -24.81 0.95
C GLY A 449 -0.44 -25.42 -0.37
N ALA A 450 0.44 -25.43 -1.37
CA ALA A 450 0.14 -26.11 -2.63
C ALA A 450 1.36 -26.84 -3.16
N LEU A 451 1.11 -27.95 -3.86
CA LEU A 451 2.09 -28.68 -4.65
C LEU A 451 1.68 -28.64 -6.12
N LEU A 452 2.58 -28.20 -7.00
CA LEU A 452 2.34 -28.12 -8.43
C LEU A 452 3.36 -28.95 -9.21
N THR A 453 2.92 -29.61 -10.28
CA THR A 453 3.80 -30.41 -11.14
C THR A 453 3.23 -30.59 -12.54
N ASN A 454 4.09 -30.98 -13.48
CA ASN A 454 3.69 -31.46 -14.81
C ASN A 454 3.58 -32.99 -14.89
N ASN A 455 4.03 -33.71 -13.85
CA ASN A 455 4.11 -35.16 -13.87
C ASN A 455 2.85 -35.78 -13.26
N LYS A 456 2.07 -36.49 -14.10
CA LYS A 456 0.82 -37.16 -13.69
C LYS A 456 1.04 -38.20 -12.58
N LYS A 457 2.15 -38.94 -12.59
CA LYS A 457 2.49 -39.94 -11.56
C LYS A 457 2.72 -39.28 -10.20
N ILE A 458 3.43 -38.15 -10.17
CA ILE A 458 3.66 -37.36 -8.95
C ILE A 458 2.33 -36.82 -8.43
N PHE A 459 1.53 -36.20 -9.30
CA PHE A 459 0.22 -35.64 -8.91
C PHE A 459 -0.74 -36.70 -8.37
N SER A 460 -0.88 -37.84 -9.06
CA SER A 460 -1.78 -38.93 -8.66
C SER A 460 -1.37 -39.47 -7.29
N LYS A 461 -0.08 -39.70 -7.07
CA LYS A 461 0.43 -40.16 -5.76
C LYS A 461 0.24 -39.11 -4.66
N ALA A 462 0.47 -37.84 -4.96
CA ALA A 462 0.23 -36.75 -4.01
C ALA A 462 -1.25 -36.68 -3.59
N LYS A 463 -2.15 -36.82 -4.56
CA LYS A 463 -3.60 -36.79 -4.35
C LYS A 463 -4.09 -38.00 -3.57
N GLU A 464 -3.58 -39.20 -3.85
CA GLU A 464 -3.84 -40.41 -3.05
C GLU A 464 -3.49 -40.21 -1.58
N ILE A 465 -2.28 -39.69 -1.29
CA ILE A 465 -1.83 -39.39 0.08
C ILE A 465 -2.74 -38.32 0.72
N ARG A 466 -3.09 -37.26 -0.01
CA ARG A 466 -3.96 -36.19 0.50
C ARG A 466 -5.36 -36.70 0.82
N ASP A 467 -5.95 -37.50 -0.05
CA ASP A 467 -7.36 -37.90 0.04
C ASP A 467 -7.55 -39.17 0.92
N GLY A 468 -6.47 -39.72 1.50
CA GLY A 468 -6.50 -40.91 2.34
C GLY A 468 -6.87 -42.19 1.59
N LYS A 469 -6.71 -42.20 0.26
CA LYS A 469 -7.06 -43.32 -0.61
C LYS A 469 -5.81 -44.13 -0.94
N ASN A 470 -5.69 -45.32 -0.36
CA ASN A 470 -4.67 -46.34 -0.63
C ASN A 470 -3.19 -45.90 -0.55
N LEU A 471 -2.43 -46.40 0.42
CA LEU A 471 -0.98 -46.53 0.22
C LEU A 471 -0.38 -47.86 0.66
N LEU A 472 -0.15 -48.69 -0.37
CA LEU A 472 0.99 -49.60 -0.57
C LEU A 472 2.20 -49.33 0.36
N SER A 473 2.42 -50.29 1.27
CA SER A 473 3.67 -50.86 1.85
C SER A 473 4.83 -49.98 2.33
N THR A 474 5.05 -48.77 1.81
CA THR A 474 6.20 -47.92 2.18
C THR A 474 5.97 -47.01 3.39
N THR A 475 4.71 -46.89 3.84
CA THR A 475 4.30 -46.08 5.00
C THR A 475 3.46 -46.90 5.98
N LYS A 476 3.90 -48.14 6.30
CA LYS A 476 3.22 -49.04 7.26
C LYS A 476 2.86 -48.38 8.61
N ASN A 477 3.48 -47.25 8.96
CA ASN A 477 3.33 -46.60 10.27
C ASN A 477 2.37 -45.40 10.31
N PHE A 478 1.79 -44.94 9.19
CA PHE A 478 1.04 -43.67 9.20
C PHE A 478 -0.49 -43.78 9.16
N GLY A 479 -1.08 -44.97 9.01
CA GLY A 479 -2.55 -45.13 8.97
C GLY A 479 -3.23 -44.38 7.80
N ASN A 480 -4.56 -44.49 7.70
CA ASN A 480 -5.37 -43.82 6.68
C ASN A 480 -5.56 -42.33 6.98
N LEU A 481 -4.48 -41.54 6.94
CA LEU A 481 -4.56 -40.09 7.15
C LEU A 481 -5.15 -39.40 5.92
N CYS A 482 -6.13 -38.51 6.15
CA CYS A 482 -6.74 -37.66 5.13
C CYS A 482 -6.40 -36.19 5.43
N PHE A 483 -5.79 -35.53 4.46
CA PHE A 483 -5.33 -34.14 4.53
C PHE A 483 -6.02 -33.26 3.48
N ARG A 484 -7.32 -33.46 3.24
CA ARG A 484 -8.08 -32.60 2.33
C ARG A 484 -8.19 -31.18 2.91
N PRO A 485 -7.94 -30.12 2.12
CA PRO A 485 -8.24 -28.75 2.54
C PRO A 485 -9.76 -28.53 2.60
N THR A 486 -10.19 -27.56 3.39
CA THR A 486 -11.61 -27.17 3.42
C THR A 486 -11.96 -26.29 2.21
N ASN A 487 -13.22 -26.29 1.79
CA ASN A 487 -13.68 -25.37 0.74
C ASN A 487 -13.62 -23.90 1.21
N LEU A 488 -13.67 -23.65 2.53
CA LEU A 488 -13.34 -22.37 3.15
C LEU A 488 -11.91 -21.91 2.84
N GLN A 489 -10.91 -22.79 3.03
CA GLN A 489 -9.52 -22.51 2.67
C GLN A 489 -9.40 -22.22 1.17
N ALA A 490 -10.08 -23.02 0.34
CA ALA A 490 -10.08 -22.86 -1.11
C ALA A 490 -10.69 -21.53 -1.57
N ALA A 491 -11.84 -21.14 -1.04
CA ALA A 491 -12.50 -19.87 -1.34
C ALA A 491 -11.63 -18.67 -0.93
N MET A 492 -11.08 -18.71 0.30
CA MET A 492 -10.21 -17.65 0.80
C MET A 492 -8.94 -17.49 -0.06
N ILE A 493 -8.25 -18.59 -0.39
CA ILE A 493 -7.02 -18.53 -1.20
C ILE A 493 -7.33 -18.15 -2.66
N PHE A 494 -8.48 -18.55 -3.19
CA PHE A 494 -8.94 -18.16 -4.52
C PHE A 494 -9.13 -16.64 -4.62
N GLY A 495 -9.82 -16.02 -3.66
CA GLY A 495 -9.99 -14.57 -3.62
C GLY A 495 -8.65 -13.82 -3.50
N GLN A 496 -7.74 -14.32 -2.65
CA GLN A 496 -6.38 -13.75 -2.54
C GLN A 496 -5.59 -13.88 -3.84
N TYR A 497 -5.68 -15.03 -4.51
CA TYR A 497 -4.99 -15.28 -5.77
C TYR A 497 -5.43 -14.31 -6.87
N LYS A 498 -6.72 -13.99 -6.95
CA LYS A 498 -7.24 -12.99 -7.91
C LYS A 498 -6.60 -11.61 -7.75
N ARG A 499 -6.11 -11.29 -6.54
CA ARG A 499 -5.42 -10.03 -6.20
C ARG A 499 -3.90 -10.17 -6.10
N LEU A 500 -3.32 -11.32 -6.46
CA LEU A 500 -1.90 -11.61 -6.27
C LEU A 500 -0.99 -10.54 -6.90
N ASN A 501 -1.31 -10.07 -8.11
CA ASN A 501 -0.50 -9.05 -8.78
C ASN A 501 -0.48 -7.71 -8.02
N ASP A 502 -1.63 -7.28 -7.48
CA ASP A 502 -1.73 -6.04 -6.70
C ASP A 502 -0.97 -6.16 -5.38
N LEU A 503 -1.08 -7.31 -4.71
CA LEU A 503 -0.36 -7.62 -3.48
C LEU A 503 1.16 -7.58 -3.71
N VAL A 504 1.65 -8.20 -4.78
CA VAL A 504 3.08 -8.19 -5.16
C VAL A 504 3.55 -6.79 -5.54
N LEU A 505 2.77 -6.04 -6.33
CA LEU A 505 3.12 -4.66 -6.72
C LEU A 505 3.22 -3.76 -5.49
N ASN A 506 2.32 -3.92 -4.53
CA ASN A 506 2.35 -3.18 -3.28
C ASN A 506 3.58 -3.55 -2.42
N LYS A 507 3.94 -4.84 -2.32
CA LYS A 507 5.19 -5.25 -1.67
C LYS A 507 6.42 -4.60 -2.33
N LYS A 508 6.45 -4.55 -3.66
CA LYS A 508 7.51 -3.87 -4.42
C LYS A 508 7.58 -2.38 -4.08
N ARG A 509 6.44 -1.66 -4.02
CA ARG A 509 6.39 -0.26 -3.58
C ARG A 509 7.01 -0.09 -2.19
N ILE A 510 6.64 -0.94 -1.23
CA ILE A 510 7.15 -0.88 0.14
C ILE A 510 8.66 -1.13 0.18
N LEU A 511 9.14 -2.15 -0.54
CA LEU A 511 10.56 -2.49 -0.64
C LEU A 511 11.37 -1.31 -1.17
N GLU A 512 10.95 -0.70 -2.29
CA GLU A 512 11.65 0.43 -2.89
C GLU A 512 11.64 1.66 -1.98
N ARG A 513 10.56 1.89 -1.22
CA ARG A 513 10.52 2.97 -0.22
C ARG A 513 11.51 2.72 0.92
N TYR A 514 11.59 1.50 1.45
CA TYR A 514 12.61 1.16 2.45
C TYR A 514 14.03 1.32 1.91
N LYS A 515 14.32 0.81 0.70
CA LYS A 515 15.63 0.99 0.06
C LYS A 515 15.99 2.46 -0.06
N LYS A 516 15.07 3.30 -0.55
CA LYS A 516 15.28 4.76 -0.63
C LYS A 516 15.56 5.37 0.74
N ASN A 517 14.79 4.98 1.75
CA ASN A 517 14.94 5.54 3.09
C ASN A 517 16.27 5.17 3.74
N PHE A 518 16.85 4.01 3.43
CA PHE A 518 18.11 3.54 4.00
C PHE A 518 19.31 3.67 3.05
N LEU A 519 19.14 4.39 1.93
CA LEU A 519 20.23 4.72 1.03
C LEU A 519 21.36 5.42 1.81
N ASN A 520 22.61 5.05 1.53
CA ASN A 520 23.82 5.57 2.19
C ASN A 520 23.89 5.32 3.71
N THR A 521 23.28 4.24 4.20
CA THR A 521 23.44 3.79 5.59
C THR A 521 24.08 2.41 5.66
N ASP A 522 24.56 2.00 6.83
CA ASP A 522 25.05 0.64 7.08
C ASP A 522 23.95 -0.44 7.12
N ILE A 523 22.72 -0.04 6.78
CA ILE A 523 21.54 -0.90 6.77
C ILE A 523 21.28 -1.38 5.35
N ASN A 524 21.32 -2.70 5.17
CA ASN A 524 20.96 -3.33 3.91
C ASN A 524 19.49 -3.75 3.94
N ILE A 525 18.73 -3.34 2.92
CA ILE A 525 17.37 -3.83 2.70
C ILE A 525 17.42 -5.00 1.73
N LYS A 526 16.84 -6.13 2.13
CA LYS A 526 16.83 -7.38 1.35
C LYS A 526 15.41 -7.91 1.15
N GLY A 527 15.27 -8.65 0.06
CA GLY A 527 14.10 -9.46 -0.26
C GLY A 527 13.20 -8.94 -1.38
N SER A 528 12.06 -9.62 -1.57
CA SER A 528 11.00 -9.21 -2.50
C SER A 528 9.67 -9.03 -1.77
N ASN A 529 8.95 -10.13 -1.51
CA ASN A 529 7.67 -10.11 -0.80
C ASN A 529 7.85 -10.16 0.72
N LEU A 530 8.93 -10.81 1.19
CA LEU A 530 9.40 -10.73 2.57
C LEU A 530 10.52 -9.68 2.65
N ILE A 531 10.25 -8.55 3.29
CA ILE A 531 11.21 -7.44 3.39
C ILE A 531 11.96 -7.55 4.71
N VAL A 532 13.29 -7.57 4.63
CA VAL A 532 14.16 -7.71 5.79
C VAL A 532 15.20 -6.61 5.82
N ILE A 533 15.40 -6.06 7.01
CA ILE A 533 16.50 -5.16 7.36
C ILE A 533 17.64 -6.01 7.92
N GLU A 534 18.82 -5.89 7.30
CA GLU A 534 20.08 -6.38 7.84
C GLU A 534 20.88 -5.19 8.40
N ILE A 535 21.19 -5.25 9.70
CA ILE A 535 22.01 -4.21 10.37
C ILE A 535 23.41 -4.77 10.59
N LYS A 536 24.41 -4.22 9.89
CA LYS A 536 25.81 -4.65 10.08
C LYS A 536 26.28 -4.37 11.52
N LYS A 537 27.12 -5.25 12.08
CA LYS A 537 27.81 -5.08 13.38
C LYS A 537 26.90 -4.95 14.64
N MET A 538 25.67 -5.46 14.61
CA MET A 538 24.84 -5.59 15.84
C MET A 538 24.99 -6.97 16.50
N ASN A 539 24.77 -7.00 17.82
CA ASN A 539 24.60 -8.23 18.59
C ASN A 539 23.11 -8.45 18.92
N LYS A 540 22.76 -9.65 19.40
CA LYS A 540 21.37 -10.02 19.70
C LYS A 540 20.71 -9.10 20.74
N SER A 541 21.47 -8.66 21.74
CA SER A 541 20.97 -7.73 22.77
C SER A 541 20.53 -6.39 22.17
N LYS A 542 21.33 -5.79 21.28
CA LYS A 542 20.97 -4.54 20.60
C LYS A 542 19.76 -4.68 19.67
N ILE A 543 19.61 -5.83 19.01
CA ILE A 543 18.43 -6.12 18.18
C ILE A 543 17.17 -6.19 19.05
N ASN A 544 17.22 -6.93 20.16
CA ASN A 544 16.10 -7.00 21.09
C ASN A 544 15.72 -5.62 21.64
N SER A 545 16.73 -4.79 21.95
CA SER A 545 16.52 -3.40 22.37
C SER A 545 15.85 -2.56 21.27
N LEU A 546 16.27 -2.71 20.01
CA LEU A 546 15.63 -2.07 18.86
C LEU A 546 14.18 -2.54 18.69
N ILE A 547 13.91 -3.84 18.74
CA ILE A 547 12.55 -4.41 18.65
C ILE A 547 11.67 -3.84 19.77
N ASN A 548 12.17 -3.81 21.00
CA ASN A 548 11.46 -3.24 22.15
C ASN A 548 11.22 -1.74 22.00
N ASN A 549 12.19 -0.99 21.47
CA ASN A 549 12.03 0.43 21.18
C ASN A 549 10.95 0.67 20.11
N LEU A 550 10.96 -0.11 19.02
CA LEU A 550 9.94 -0.05 17.99
C LEU A 550 8.56 -0.39 18.56
N LYS A 551 8.47 -1.42 19.41
CA LYS A 551 7.21 -1.82 20.09
C LYS A 551 6.67 -0.69 20.96
N LYS A 552 7.51 0.02 21.73
CA LYS A 552 7.14 1.24 22.49
C LYS A 552 6.61 2.37 21.59
N ASN A 553 6.94 2.34 20.31
CA ASN A 553 6.46 3.29 19.30
C ASN A 553 5.30 2.71 18.44
N ASN A 554 4.62 1.65 18.90
CA ASN A 554 3.53 0.93 18.21
C ASN A 554 3.92 0.30 16.86
N ILE A 555 5.20 -0.01 16.69
CA ILE A 555 5.75 -0.71 15.51
C ILE A 555 6.15 -2.11 15.94
N TYR A 556 5.44 -3.11 15.45
CA TYR A 556 5.70 -4.52 15.76
C TYR A 556 6.50 -5.12 14.62
N VAL A 557 7.70 -5.59 14.94
CA VAL A 557 8.60 -6.28 14.02
C VAL A 557 8.90 -7.68 14.54
N LYS A 558 9.30 -8.59 13.65
CA LYS A 558 9.71 -9.95 14.02
C LYS A 558 11.20 -10.13 13.72
N GLU A 559 11.90 -10.85 14.58
CA GLU A 559 13.24 -11.37 14.26
C GLU A 559 13.07 -12.50 13.23
N ALA A 560 13.96 -12.59 12.24
CA ALA A 560 13.96 -13.71 11.29
C ALA A 560 14.61 -14.95 11.93
N THR A 561 13.84 -15.77 12.65
CA THR A 561 14.35 -16.83 13.54
C THR A 561 14.17 -18.27 13.02
N GLU A 562 14.07 -18.50 11.72
CA GLU A 562 13.65 -19.82 11.22
C GLU A 562 14.71 -20.94 11.31
N THR A 563 16.00 -20.67 11.61
CA THR A 563 16.99 -21.74 11.82
C THR A 563 17.91 -21.52 13.03
N LYS A 564 17.95 -22.49 13.96
CA LYS A 564 18.86 -22.52 15.14
C LYS A 564 20.35 -22.39 14.79
N LYS A 565 20.76 -22.73 13.55
CA LYS A 565 22.17 -22.68 13.11
C LYS A 565 22.62 -21.30 12.61
N TYR A 566 21.67 -20.41 12.29
CA TYR A 566 21.94 -19.03 11.86
C TYR A 566 21.19 -17.97 12.67
N SER A 567 20.61 -18.36 13.82
CA SER A 567 20.02 -17.50 14.86
C SER A 567 21.00 -16.53 15.54
N LYS A 568 22.13 -16.23 14.89
CA LYS A 568 23.21 -15.33 15.32
C LYS A 568 23.32 -14.09 14.40
N LYS A 569 22.31 -13.78 13.57
CA LYS A 569 22.41 -12.70 12.57
C LYS A 569 21.30 -11.66 12.63
N ASN A 570 21.64 -10.47 12.15
CA ASN A 570 21.03 -9.19 12.48
C ASN A 570 19.83 -8.81 11.62
N PHE A 571 18.86 -9.71 11.54
CA PHE A 571 17.73 -9.58 10.62
C PHE A 571 16.44 -9.23 11.34
N ILE A 572 15.80 -8.16 10.88
CA ILE A 572 14.49 -7.73 11.34
C ILE A 572 13.55 -7.75 10.13
N ILE A 573 12.47 -8.52 10.24
CA ILE A 573 11.37 -8.51 9.26
C ILE A 573 10.60 -7.21 9.46
N THR A 574 10.57 -6.37 8.42
CA THR A 574 9.88 -5.09 8.49
C THR A 574 8.39 -5.23 8.25
N PRO A 575 7.58 -4.29 8.78
CA PRO A 575 6.20 -4.20 8.40
C PRO A 575 6.06 -4.06 6.89
N SER A 576 5.27 -4.92 6.28
CA SER A 576 5.11 -4.95 4.83
C SER A 576 3.66 -5.23 4.40
N ASN A 577 2.71 -4.76 5.20
CA ASN A 577 1.28 -5.00 4.99
C ASN A 577 0.74 -4.25 3.78
N PHE A 578 -0.37 -4.72 3.21
CA PHE A 578 -0.98 -4.09 2.05
C PHE A 578 -1.32 -2.61 2.27
N ASP A 579 -1.95 -2.30 3.41
CA ASP A 579 -2.40 -0.94 3.76
C ASP A 579 -1.27 -0.01 4.28
N LEU A 580 -0.01 -0.46 4.28
CA LEU A 580 1.09 0.31 4.83
C LEU A 580 1.41 1.51 3.92
N LYS A 581 1.12 2.72 4.41
CA LYS A 581 1.34 3.97 3.67
C LYS A 581 2.81 4.38 3.68
N ASP A 582 3.24 5.12 2.65
CA ASP A 582 4.60 5.67 2.55
C ASP A 582 5.02 6.46 3.81
N GLU A 583 4.12 7.28 4.36
CA GLU A 583 4.35 8.03 5.60
C GLU A 583 4.66 7.12 6.81
N GLN A 584 4.04 5.93 6.86
CA GLN A 584 4.28 4.96 7.93
C GLN A 584 5.63 4.25 7.71
N ILE A 585 5.97 3.93 6.46
CA ILE A 585 7.28 3.36 6.09
C ILE A 585 8.40 4.33 6.47
N ASP A 586 8.20 5.62 6.17
CA ASP A 586 9.13 6.70 6.52
C ASP A 586 9.28 6.84 8.04
N TYR A 587 8.17 6.82 8.77
CA TYR A 587 8.18 6.87 10.24
C TYR A 587 8.94 5.68 10.85
N ILE A 588 8.67 4.45 10.36
CA ILE A 588 9.41 3.26 10.79
C ILE A 588 10.90 3.43 10.50
N SER A 589 11.24 3.88 9.30
CA SER A 589 12.63 4.09 8.88
C SER A 589 13.33 5.13 9.76
N GLN A 590 12.66 6.23 10.09
CA GLN A 590 13.17 7.26 10.99
C GLN A 590 13.41 6.74 12.41
N LYS A 591 12.49 5.93 12.96
CA LYS A 591 12.65 5.35 14.30
C LYS A 591 13.83 4.39 14.37
N ILE A 592 14.01 3.58 13.32
CA ILE A 592 15.18 2.70 13.20
C ILE A 592 16.47 3.54 13.12
N LYS A 593 16.55 4.54 12.24
CA LYS A 593 17.73 5.43 12.14
C LYS A 593 18.06 6.14 13.45
N PHE A 594 17.04 6.67 14.13
CA PHE A 594 17.19 7.38 15.40
C PHE A 594 17.76 6.48 16.50
N PHE A 595 17.20 5.27 16.66
CA PHE A 595 17.71 4.30 17.62
C PHE A 595 19.18 3.93 17.34
N LEU A 596 19.53 3.80 16.06
CA LEU A 596 20.87 3.46 15.61
C LEU A 596 21.85 4.64 15.59
N LYS A 597 21.41 5.84 15.98
CA LYS A 597 22.20 7.09 15.92
C LYS A 597 22.79 7.38 14.53
N ILE A 598 22.12 6.94 13.47
CA ILE A 598 22.55 7.19 12.08
C ILE A 598 22.24 8.65 11.76
N LYS A 599 23.27 9.49 11.58
CA LYS A 599 23.12 10.89 11.17
C LYS A 599 22.53 10.98 9.75
N LYS A 600 21.76 12.04 9.50
CA LYS A 600 20.96 12.24 8.28
C LYS A 600 21.79 12.48 7.04
#